data_AF-Q4CLN2-F1
#
_entry.id   AF-Q4CLN2-F1
#
_cell.length_a   1.000
_cell.length_b   1.000
_cell.length_c   1.000
_cell.angle_alpha   90.00
_cell.angle_beta   90.00
_cell.angle_gamma   90.00
#
_symmetry.space_group_name_H-M   'P 1'
#
loop_
_entity.id
_entity.type
_entity.pdbx_description
1 polymer ?
#
loop_
_entity_poly.entity_id
_entity_poly.type
_entity_poly.pdbx_seq_one_letter_code
_entity_poly.pdbx_strand_id
1 'polypeptide(L)'
;VNGKAGARRHPLSEEQFAESWELYVALQKNLALVNYFLGRHAEGVKCATTVLSISGHENDDKALLRRAHCNHCLGDLRAAETDLNTLERLSKDGNVPIDSAVPDLRRQIAKTRQQALEKERKMCAKMFA
;
A
#
# COMPACT_ATOMS: atom_id res chain seq x y z
N VAL A 1 29.13 -10.15 43.28
CA VAL A 1 27.74 -10.65 43.25
C VAL A 1 27.01 -9.89 42.15
N ASN A 2 26.71 -10.56 41.03
CA ASN A 2 26.04 -9.96 39.86
C ASN A 2 24.60 -9.60 40.21
N GLY A 3 24.39 -8.33 40.60
CA GLY A 3 23.05 -7.77 40.74
C GLY A 3 22.43 -7.66 39.35
N LYS A 4 21.55 -8.61 39.00
CA LYS A 4 20.59 -8.45 37.92
C LYS A 4 19.76 -7.22 38.27
N ALA A 5 20.15 -6.05 37.75
CA ALA A 5 19.28 -4.90 37.65
C ALA A 5 18.16 -5.33 36.71
N GLY A 6 17.14 -5.99 37.27
CA GLY A 6 15.92 -6.30 36.54
C GLY A 6 15.40 -4.97 36.07
N ALA A 7 15.55 -4.69 34.77
CA ALA A 7 14.98 -3.53 34.15
C ALA A 7 13.52 -3.50 34.59
N ARG A 8 13.16 -2.54 35.45
CA ARG A 8 11.79 -2.42 35.93
C ARG A 8 10.97 -2.14 34.69
N ARG A 9 10.31 -3.16 34.15
CA ARG A 9 9.35 -2.98 33.07
C ARG A 9 8.19 -2.24 33.69
N HIS A 10 8.20 -0.92 33.53
CA HIS A 10 7.01 -0.13 33.81
C HIS A 10 6.08 -0.40 32.64
N PRO A 11 4.87 -0.95 32.88
CA PRO A 11 3.88 -1.04 31.82
C PRO A 11 3.66 0.38 31.29
N LEU A 12 3.62 0.52 29.97
CA LEU A 12 3.23 1.78 29.35
C LEU A 12 1.83 2.14 29.83
N SER A 13 1.57 3.42 30.06
CA SER A 13 0.19 3.88 30.21
C SER A 13 -0.58 3.61 28.91
N GLU A 14 -1.91 3.58 28.98
CA GLU A 14 -2.75 3.40 27.79
C GLU A 14 -2.47 4.48 26.73
N GLU A 15 -2.24 5.72 27.16
CA GLU A 15 -1.85 6.84 26.29
C GLU A 15 -0.52 6.55 25.58
N GLN A 16 0.51 6.13 26.31
CA GLN A 16 1.81 5.79 25.74
C GLN A 16 1.73 4.59 24.78
N PHE A 17 0.84 3.63 25.08
CA PHE A 17 0.60 2.51 24.19
C PHE A 17 -0.07 2.96 22.89
N ALA A 18 -1.08 3.82 22.96
CA ALA A 18 -1.74 4.40 21.79
C ALA A 18 -0.75 5.22 20.94
N GLU A 19 0.07 6.06 21.56
CA GLU A 19 1.13 6.81 20.85
C GLU A 19 2.13 5.88 20.18
N SER A 20 2.60 4.85 20.89
CA SER A 20 3.51 3.85 20.34
C SER A 20 2.90 3.10 19.15
N TRP A 21 1.59 2.90 19.19
CA TRP A 21 0.84 2.26 18.12
C TRP A 21 0.73 3.15 16.87
N GLU A 22 0.46 4.44 17.05
CA GLU A 22 0.46 5.41 15.94
C GLU A 22 1.86 5.57 15.31
N LEU A 23 2.91 5.54 16.13
CA LEU A 23 4.29 5.50 15.64
C LEU A 23 4.57 4.22 14.82
N TYR A 24 4.06 3.08 15.27
CA TYR A 24 4.16 1.83 14.52
C TYR A 24 3.44 1.91 13.17
N VAL A 25 2.22 2.47 13.13
CA VAL A 25 1.48 2.72 11.89
C VAL A 25 2.28 3.64 10.95
N ALA A 26 2.80 4.76 11.46
CA ALA A 26 3.60 5.69 10.69
C ALA A 26 4.86 5.02 10.10
N LEU A 27 5.55 4.20 10.90
CA LEU A 27 6.69 3.42 10.46
C LEU A 27 6.31 2.45 9.34
N GLN A 28 5.24 1.66 9.50
CA GLN A 28 4.81 0.70 8.48
C GLN A 28 4.42 1.38 7.17
N LYS A 29 3.71 2.52 7.24
CA LYS A 29 3.45 3.34 6.05
C LYS A 29 4.75 3.71 5.37
N ASN A 30 5.71 4.25 6.09
CA ASN A 30 6.98 4.71 5.52
C ASN A 30 7.80 3.56 4.94
N LEU A 31 7.81 2.40 5.61
CA LEU A 31 8.43 1.18 5.08
C LEU A 31 7.76 0.72 3.78
N ALA A 32 6.44 0.84 3.63
CA ALA A 32 5.78 0.52 2.37
C ALA A 32 6.31 1.38 1.21
N LEU A 33 6.52 2.68 1.45
CA LEU A 33 7.08 3.60 0.47
C LEU A 33 8.55 3.30 0.15
N VAL A 34 9.37 3.05 1.18
CA VAL A 34 10.78 2.70 0.99
C VAL A 34 10.91 1.39 0.20
N ASN A 35 10.13 0.37 0.55
CA ASN A 35 10.13 -0.90 -0.17
C ASN A 35 9.68 -0.74 -1.63
N TYR A 36 8.69 0.14 -1.90
CA TYR A 36 8.33 0.51 -3.28
C TYR A 36 9.53 1.06 -4.06
N PHE A 37 10.23 2.06 -3.51
CA PHE A 37 11.39 2.67 -4.19
C PHE A 37 12.58 1.73 -4.33
N LEU A 38 12.74 0.77 -3.42
CA LEU A 38 13.80 -0.24 -3.47
C LEU A 38 13.47 -1.43 -4.39
N GLY A 39 12.33 -1.42 -5.08
CA GLY A 39 11.90 -2.55 -5.92
C GLY A 39 11.40 -3.78 -5.13
N ARG A 40 11.28 -3.67 -3.81
CA ARG A 40 10.84 -4.74 -2.89
C ARG A 40 9.33 -4.71 -2.74
N HIS A 41 8.63 -4.84 -3.88
CA HIS A 41 7.20 -4.55 -3.95
C HIS A 41 6.36 -5.50 -3.06
N ALA A 42 6.74 -6.76 -2.93
CA ALA A 42 6.05 -7.72 -2.06
C ALA A 42 6.11 -7.31 -0.58
N GLU A 43 7.27 -6.86 -0.11
CA GLU A 43 7.45 -6.29 1.24
C GLU A 43 6.66 -4.99 1.39
N GLY A 44 6.60 -4.17 0.35
CA GLY A 44 5.77 -2.96 0.32
C GLY A 44 4.29 -3.25 0.53
N VAL A 45 3.75 -4.28 -0.15
CA VAL A 45 2.37 -4.75 0.05
C VAL A 45 2.14 -5.25 1.47
N LYS A 46 3.09 -6.00 2.05
CA LYS A 46 2.99 -6.49 3.43
C LYS A 46 2.89 -5.34 4.43
N CYS A 47 3.81 -4.37 4.36
CA CYS A 47 3.82 -3.20 5.23
C CYS A 47 2.51 -2.39 5.15
N ALA A 48 2.03 -2.11 3.93
CA ALA A 48 0.78 -1.37 3.77
C ALA A 48 -0.44 -2.17 4.25
N THR A 49 -0.47 -3.48 4.02
CA THR A 49 -1.55 -4.35 4.50
C THR A 49 -1.57 -4.45 6.02
N THR A 50 -0.40 -4.45 6.67
CA THR A 50 -0.32 -4.36 8.14
C THR A 50 -1.01 -3.10 8.64
N VAL A 51 -0.80 -1.94 8.02
CA VAL A 51 -1.49 -0.70 8.40
C VAL A 51 -3.00 -0.84 8.23
N LEU A 52 -3.45 -1.33 7.08
CA LEU A 52 -4.88 -1.45 6.76
C LEU A 52 -5.61 -2.52 7.57
N SER A 53 -4.88 -3.37 8.29
CA SER A 53 -5.44 -4.39 9.19
C SER A 53 -5.54 -3.89 10.64
N ILE A 54 -5.07 -2.68 10.91
CA ILE A 54 -5.16 -2.06 12.23
C ILE A 54 -6.49 -1.31 12.34
N SER A 55 -7.19 -1.53 13.45
CA SER A 55 -8.47 -0.87 13.76
C SER A 55 -8.34 0.65 13.67
N GLY A 56 -9.23 1.29 12.92
CA GLY A 56 -9.24 2.74 12.69
C GLY A 56 -8.33 3.21 11.54
N HIS A 57 -7.56 2.32 10.92
CA HIS A 57 -6.66 2.62 9.81
C HIS A 57 -7.03 1.85 8.52
N GLU A 58 -8.21 1.24 8.46
CA GLU A 58 -8.68 0.42 7.33
C GLU A 58 -8.80 1.22 6.03
N ASN A 59 -8.98 2.53 6.15
CA ASN A 59 -9.09 3.48 5.06
C ASN A 59 -7.92 4.49 5.05
N ASP A 60 -6.74 4.12 5.57
CA ASP A 60 -5.58 5.02 5.51
C ASP A 60 -5.16 5.24 4.04
N ASP A 61 -5.37 6.46 3.55
CA ASP A 61 -5.15 6.83 2.15
C ASP A 61 -3.71 6.56 1.68
N LYS A 62 -2.72 6.84 2.54
CA LYS A 62 -1.31 6.64 2.19
C LYS A 62 -0.99 5.15 2.09
N ALA A 63 -1.51 4.33 2.98
CA ALA A 63 -1.32 2.89 2.94
C ALA A 63 -1.99 2.28 1.70
N LEU A 64 -3.24 2.67 1.39
CA LEU A 64 -3.95 2.25 0.18
C LEU A 64 -3.16 2.61 -1.09
N LEU A 65 -2.73 3.87 -1.22
CA LEU A 65 -2.00 4.33 -2.40
C LEU A 65 -0.65 3.62 -2.56
N ARG A 66 0.09 3.44 -1.47
CA ARG A 66 1.39 2.73 -1.49
C ARG A 66 1.22 1.26 -1.84
N ARG A 67 0.16 0.62 -1.33
CA ARG A 67 -0.17 -0.77 -1.68
C ARG A 67 -0.56 -0.89 -3.15
N ALA A 68 -1.33 0.07 -3.68
CA ALA A 68 -1.71 0.12 -5.08
C ALA A 68 -0.48 0.21 -6.00
N HIS A 69 0.48 1.09 -5.69
CA HIS A 69 1.73 1.20 -6.43
C HIS A 69 2.53 -0.11 -6.42
N CYS A 70 2.66 -0.76 -5.25
CA CYS A 70 3.37 -2.03 -5.16
C CYS A 70 2.68 -3.15 -5.95
N ASN A 71 1.35 -3.25 -5.85
CA ASN A 71 0.56 -4.24 -6.60
C ASN A 71 0.66 -4.02 -8.11
N HIS A 72 0.64 -2.76 -8.58
CA HIS A 72 0.89 -2.44 -9.99
C HIS A 72 2.25 -2.94 -10.45
N CYS A 73 3.31 -2.70 -9.69
CA CYS A 73 4.66 -3.19 -10.01
C CYS A 73 4.77 -4.72 -9.97
N LEU A 74 3.99 -5.41 -9.13
CA LEU A 74 3.91 -6.87 -9.10
C LEU A 74 3.06 -7.46 -10.25
N GLY A 75 2.36 -6.62 -11.01
CA GLY A 75 1.44 -7.05 -12.06
C GLY A 75 0.05 -7.47 -11.54
N ASP A 76 -0.23 -7.35 -10.25
CA ASP A 76 -1.57 -7.53 -9.68
C ASP A 76 -2.42 -6.26 -9.89
N LEU A 77 -2.83 -6.07 -11.15
CA LEU A 77 -3.61 -4.90 -11.55
C LEU A 77 -4.98 -4.85 -10.85
N ARG A 78 -5.55 -6.01 -10.50
CA ARG A 78 -6.85 -6.08 -9.84
C ARG A 78 -6.76 -5.58 -8.41
N ALA A 79 -5.75 -6.01 -7.66
CA ALA A 79 -5.52 -5.50 -6.30
C ALA A 79 -5.21 -4.00 -6.33
N ALA A 80 -4.36 -3.55 -7.26
CA ALA A 80 -4.07 -2.13 -7.41
C ALA A 80 -5.32 -1.28 -7.68
N GLU A 81 -6.20 -1.72 -8.59
CA GLU A 81 -7.45 -1.00 -8.86
C GLU A 81 -8.44 -1.02 -7.71
N THR A 82 -8.47 -2.09 -6.91
CA THR A 82 -9.33 -2.18 -5.72
C THR A 82 -8.96 -1.10 -4.70
N ASP A 83 -7.66 -0.90 -4.47
CA ASP A 83 -7.15 0.16 -3.61
C ASP A 83 -7.49 1.55 -4.19
N LEU A 84 -7.31 1.76 -5.49
CA LEU A 84 -7.66 3.02 -6.16
C LEU A 84 -9.17 3.33 -6.13
N ASN A 85 -10.02 2.32 -6.32
CA ASN A 85 -11.48 2.46 -6.21
C ASN A 85 -11.87 2.92 -4.79
N THR A 86 -11.17 2.39 -3.78
CA THR A 86 -11.39 2.75 -2.38
C THR A 86 -11.00 4.21 -2.14
N LEU A 87 -9.83 4.64 -2.60
CA LEU A 87 -9.39 6.04 -2.52
C LEU A 87 -10.36 7.02 -3.21
N GLU A 88 -10.84 6.67 -4.40
CA GLU A 88 -11.80 7.50 -5.13
C GLU A 88 -13.15 7.59 -4.43
N ARG A 89 -13.61 6.50 -3.79
CA ARG A 89 -14.81 6.51 -2.96
C ARG A 89 -14.63 7.41 -1.74
N LEU A 90 -13.52 7.26 -1.01
CA LEU A 90 -13.21 8.07 0.18
C LEU A 90 -13.12 9.56 -0.15
N SER A 91 -12.50 9.91 -1.28
CA SER A 91 -12.43 11.30 -1.76
C SER A 91 -13.82 11.88 -2.04
N LYS A 92 -14.71 11.11 -2.67
CA LYS A 92 -16.09 11.53 -2.96
C LYS A 92 -16.91 11.68 -1.67
N ASP A 93 -16.85 10.70 -0.78
CA ASP A 93 -17.65 10.66 0.45
C ASP A 93 -17.20 11.74 1.45
N GLY A 94 -15.88 11.98 1.54
CA GLY A 94 -15.31 13.00 2.41
C GLY A 94 -15.30 14.41 1.81
N ASN A 95 -15.63 14.56 0.52
CA ASN A 95 -15.42 15.80 -0.25
C ASN A 95 -13.98 16.34 -0.12
N VAL A 96 -13.01 15.43 -0.05
CA VAL A 96 -11.57 15.74 0.05
C VAL A 96 -10.92 15.57 -1.32
N PRO A 97 -10.05 16.51 -1.76
CA PRO A 97 -9.32 16.35 -3.01
C PRO A 97 -8.53 15.04 -3.04
N ILE A 98 -8.67 14.29 -4.13
CA ILE A 98 -7.92 13.06 -4.33
C ILE A 98 -6.44 13.34 -4.59
N ASP A 99 -5.56 12.49 -4.06
CA ASP A 99 -4.12 12.58 -4.35
C ASP A 99 -3.88 12.44 -5.87
N SER A 100 -3.10 13.37 -6.43
CA SER A 100 -2.73 13.41 -7.85
C SER A 100 -2.08 12.11 -8.37
N ALA A 101 -1.46 11.32 -7.48
CA ALA A 101 -0.89 10.03 -7.84
C ALA A 101 -1.95 8.99 -8.23
N VAL A 102 -3.21 9.13 -7.77
CA VAL A 102 -4.30 8.21 -8.10
C VAL A 102 -4.64 8.24 -9.60
N PRO A 103 -5.00 9.38 -10.22
CA PRO A 103 -5.24 9.43 -11.66
C PRO A 103 -3.99 9.07 -12.48
N ASP A 104 -2.79 9.37 -11.99
CA ASP A 104 -1.55 8.96 -12.65
C ASP A 104 -1.37 7.44 -12.68
N LEU A 105 -1.61 6.77 -11.54
CA LEU A 105 -1.53 5.32 -11.46
C LEU A 105 -2.64 4.65 -12.29
N ARG A 106 -3.85 5.23 -12.34
CA ARG A 106 -4.93 4.77 -13.23
C ARG A 106 -4.49 4.77 -14.70
N ARG A 107 -3.87 5.86 -15.16
CA ARG A 107 -3.35 5.95 -16.53
C ARG A 107 -2.28 4.91 -16.81
N GLN A 108 -1.41 4.65 -15.84
CA GLN A 108 -0.38 3.61 -15.96
C GLN A 108 -0.99 2.20 -16.05
N ILE A 109 -1.96 1.87 -15.19
CA ILE A 109 -2.66 0.56 -15.23
C ILE A 109 -3.38 0.37 -16.57
N ALA A 110 -4.09 1.40 -17.05
CA ALA A 110 -4.77 1.34 -18.34
C ALA A 110 -3.79 1.07 -19.50
N LYS A 111 -2.63 1.75 -19.48
CA LYS A 111 -1.56 1.52 -20.46
C LYS A 111 -1.01 0.10 -20.36
N THR A 112 -0.75 -0.41 -19.16
CA THR A 112 -0.27 -1.79 -18.95
C THR A 112 -1.25 -2.81 -19.53
N ARG A 113 -2.57 -2.63 -19.33
CA ARG A 113 -3.59 -3.50 -19.92
C ARG A 113 -3.61 -3.44 -21.44
N GLN A 114 -3.57 -2.24 -22.00
CA GLN A 114 -3.56 -2.06 -23.46
C GLN A 114 -2.34 -2.77 -24.07
N GLN A 115 -1.17 -2.61 -23.48
CA GLN A 115 0.06 -3.27 -23.94
C GLN A 115 -0.03 -4.81 -23.85
N ALA A 116 -0.66 -5.34 -22.79
CA ALA A 116 -0.90 -6.78 -22.66
C ALA A 116 -1.81 -7.31 -23.78
N LEU A 117 -2.92 -6.61 -24.06
CA LEU A 117 -3.85 -6.96 -25.14
C LEU A 117 -3.20 -6.87 -26.52
N GLU A 118 -2.41 -5.83 -26.77
CA GLU A 118 -1.68 -5.68 -28.03
C GLU A 118 -0.65 -6.80 -28.23
N LYS A 119 0.03 -7.21 -27.16
CA LYS A 119 0.97 -8.33 -27.18
C LYS A 119 0.24 -9.64 -27.50
N GLU A 120 -0.90 -9.89 -26.85
CA GLU A 120 -1.75 -11.05 -27.12
C GLU A 120 -2.20 -11.10 -28.58
N ARG A 121 -2.75 -10.00 -29.12
CA ARG A 121 -3.16 -9.89 -30.53
C ARG A 121 -2.02 -10.19 -31.50
N LYS A 122 -0.82 -9.65 -31.24
CA LYS A 122 0.37 -9.91 -32.06
C LYS A 122 0.81 -11.37 -31.99
N MET A 123 0.67 -12.03 -30.85
CA MET A 123 0.96 -13.46 -30.72
C MET A 123 -0.05 -14.30 -31.51
N CYS A 124 -1.36 -14.02 -31.38
CA CYS A 124 -2.40 -14.72 -32.15
C CYS A 124 -2.19 -14.56 -33.66
N ALA A 125 -1.90 -13.34 -34.14
CA ALA A 125 -1.67 -13.08 -35.56
C ALA A 125 -0.49 -13.89 -36.13
N LYS A 126 0.53 -14.21 -35.31
CA LYS A 126 1.66 -15.06 -35.72
C LYS A 126 1.38 -16.56 -35.63
N MET A 127 0.44 -16.98 -34.77
CA MET A 127 0.07 -18.38 -34.62
C MET A 127 -0.92 -18.84 -35.69
N PHE A 128 -1.71 -17.92 -36.25
CA PHE A 128 -2.75 -18.21 -37.25
C PHE A 128 -2.42 -17.69 -38.67
N ALA A 129 -1.22 -17.14 -38.89
CA ALA A 129 -0.70 -16.79 -40.22
C ALA A 129 0.35 -17.81 -40.64
#